data_AF-A0A1B8C0Z2-F1
#
_entry.id   AF-A0A1B8C0Z2-F1
#
_cell.length_a   1.000
_cell.length_b   1.000
_cell.length_c   1.000
_cell.angle_alpha   90.00
_cell.angle_beta   90.00
_cell.angle_gamma   90.00
#
_symmetry.space_group_name_H-M   'P 1'
#
loop_
_entity.id
_entity.type
_entity.pdbx_description
1 polymer ?
#
loop_
_entity_poly.entity_id
_entity_poly.type
_entity_poly.pdbx_seq_one_letter_code
_entity_poly.pdbx_strand_id
1 'polypeptide(L)'
;MIGAGLETTAWALTTTSFHLISNPPILAKLRSELEAAIPEATAQLDSLFLEKLPYLSACIQEGIRLSYGVSSRNPRISPDKPTKYRDFVIPAGTPVSMTIIDVHHDERIYPNSRSFIPERWLENPKTEYGTSLNRYFVAFGKGARSCLGINLAHGELFLAIASVFRRFTFELYETDFSDIKLKHDFFLPSPKLDSEGLRVKVTSVAE
;
A
#
# COMPACT_ATOMS: atom_id res chain seq x y z
N MET A 1 16.89 -10.85 -1.19
CA MET A 1 16.21 -9.62 -1.63
C MET A 1 15.18 -9.90 -2.73
N ILE A 2 15.51 -10.69 -3.76
CA ILE A 2 14.64 -10.95 -4.93
C ILE A 2 13.20 -11.35 -4.53
N GLY A 3 13.02 -12.40 -3.71
CA GLY A 3 11.67 -12.85 -3.33
C GLY A 3 10.85 -11.82 -2.54
N ALA A 4 11.48 -11.09 -1.62
CA ALA A 4 10.78 -10.11 -0.78
C ALA A 4 10.39 -8.84 -1.55
N GLY A 5 11.24 -8.37 -2.46
CA GLY A 5 10.99 -7.16 -3.25
C GLY A 5 10.08 -7.37 -4.45
N LEU A 6 9.99 -8.60 -4.97
CA LEU A 6 9.14 -8.88 -6.13
C LEU A 6 7.65 -8.92 -5.76
N GLU A 7 7.28 -9.88 -4.91
CA GLU A 7 5.87 -10.20 -4.66
C GLU A 7 5.15 -9.05 -3.91
N THR A 8 5.83 -8.42 -2.94
CA THR A 8 5.22 -7.33 -2.16
C THR A 8 4.99 -6.08 -2.99
N THR A 9 5.96 -5.68 -3.83
CA THR A 9 5.80 -4.53 -4.74
C THR A 9 4.76 -4.84 -5.81
N ALA A 10 4.80 -6.03 -6.43
CA ALA A 10 3.82 -6.44 -7.44
C ALA A 10 2.39 -6.41 -6.88
N TRP A 11 2.18 -6.90 -5.65
CA TRP A 11 0.88 -6.86 -4.99
C TRP A 11 0.43 -5.43 -4.67
N ALA A 12 1.33 -4.57 -4.19
CA ALA A 12 1.02 -3.17 -3.93
C ALA A 12 0.66 -2.39 -5.21
N LEU A 13 1.41 -2.60 -6.30
CA LEU A 13 1.09 -2.04 -7.62
C LEU A 13 -0.27 -2.53 -8.11
N THR A 14 -0.53 -3.84 -8.04
CA THR A 14 -1.80 -4.44 -8.47
C THR A 14 -2.98 -3.86 -7.71
N THR A 15 -2.89 -3.83 -6.37
CA THR A 15 -3.94 -3.31 -5.50
C THR A 15 -4.20 -1.82 -5.77
N THR A 16 -3.14 -1.03 -5.88
CA THR A 16 -3.24 0.42 -6.16
C THR A 16 -3.87 0.66 -7.52
N SER A 17 -3.39 -0.03 -8.56
CA SER A 17 -3.90 0.09 -9.92
C SER A 17 -5.37 -0.27 -10.02
N PHE A 18 -5.81 -1.38 -9.41
CA PHE A 18 -7.23 -1.75 -9.39
C PHE A 18 -8.07 -0.61 -8.80
N HIS A 19 -7.68 -0.08 -7.63
CA HIS A 19 -8.43 0.98 -6.98
C HIS A 19 -8.43 2.30 -7.77
N LEU A 20 -7.34 2.65 -8.45
CA LEU A 20 -7.33 3.82 -9.33
C LEU A 20 -8.30 3.63 -10.50
N ILE A 21 -8.20 2.49 -11.21
CA ILE A 21 -9.03 2.22 -12.39
C ILE A 21 -10.52 2.10 -12.02
N SER A 22 -10.84 1.49 -10.88
CA SER A 22 -12.22 1.33 -10.41
C SER A 22 -12.84 2.62 -9.85
N ASN A 23 -12.06 3.69 -9.66
CA ASN A 23 -12.53 4.97 -9.11
C ASN A 23 -12.17 6.14 -10.03
N PRO A 24 -12.97 6.40 -11.09
CA PRO A 24 -12.69 7.45 -12.08
C PRO A 24 -12.40 8.84 -11.50
N PRO A 25 -13.10 9.32 -10.43
CA PRO A 25 -12.79 10.63 -9.85
C PRO A 25 -11.38 10.71 -9.23
N ILE A 26 -10.94 9.64 -8.56
CA ILE A 26 -9.61 9.56 -7.95
C ILE A 26 -8.56 9.51 -9.06
N LEU A 27 -8.77 8.66 -10.08
CA LEU A 27 -7.86 8.57 -11.21
C LEU A 27 -7.76 9.89 -11.98
N ALA A 28 -8.86 10.60 -12.21
CA ALA A 28 -8.85 11.89 -12.88
C ALA A 28 -8.03 12.93 -12.12
N LYS A 29 -8.16 12.96 -10.78
CA LYS A 29 -7.36 13.86 -9.92
C LYS A 29 -5.87 13.52 -9.95
N LEU A 30 -5.52 12.22 -9.91
CA LEU A 30 -4.14 11.77 -10.07
C LEU A 30 -3.57 12.15 -11.43
N ARG A 31 -4.32 11.91 -12.52
CA ARG A 31 -3.89 12.28 -13.87
C ARG A 31 -3.64 13.77 -14.00
N SER A 32 -4.53 14.60 -13.48
CA SER A 32 -4.37 16.05 -13.53
C SER A 32 -3.08 16.51 -12.85
N GLU A 33 -2.73 15.94 -11.69
CA GLU A 33 -1.46 16.22 -11.03
C GLU A 33 -0.26 15.74 -11.86
N LEU A 34 -0.32 14.52 -12.40
CA LEU A 34 0.76 13.96 -13.22
C LEU A 34 0.97 14.72 -14.54
N GLU A 35 -0.11 15.15 -15.20
CA GLU A 35 -0.04 15.94 -16.45
C GLU A 35 0.60 17.31 -16.21
N ALA A 36 0.25 17.96 -15.09
CA ALA A 36 0.86 19.22 -14.70
C ALA A 36 2.34 19.08 -14.33
N ALA A 37 2.71 18.00 -13.64
CA ALA A 37 4.08 17.76 -13.19
C ALA A 37 4.99 17.15 -14.27
N ILE A 38 4.42 16.41 -15.22
CA ILE A 38 5.13 15.66 -16.27
C ILE A 38 4.50 16.03 -17.63
N PRO A 39 4.88 17.16 -18.23
CA PRO A 39 4.28 17.62 -19.49
C PRO A 39 4.49 16.64 -20.65
N GLU A 40 5.66 16.00 -20.73
CA GLU A 40 6.00 14.99 -21.74
C GLU A 40 5.80 13.58 -21.17
N ALA A 41 4.87 12.81 -21.74
CA ALA A 41 4.46 11.51 -21.20
C ALA A 41 5.56 10.43 -21.25
N THR A 42 6.59 10.65 -22.06
CA THR A 42 7.72 9.73 -22.27
C THR A 42 9.02 10.20 -21.61
N ALA A 43 8.98 11.32 -20.88
CA ALA A 43 10.14 11.85 -20.18
C ALA A 43 10.69 10.85 -19.15
N GLN A 44 12.02 10.88 -18.97
CA GLN A 44 12.66 10.12 -17.91
C GLN A 44 12.24 10.70 -16.55
N LEU A 45 11.69 9.85 -15.69
CA LEU A 45 11.21 10.26 -14.37
C LEU A 45 12.28 10.09 -13.29
N ASP A 46 12.29 11.02 -12.34
CA ASP A 46 13.06 10.93 -11.11
C ASP A 46 12.13 10.62 -9.93
N SER A 47 12.40 9.53 -9.20
CA SER A 47 11.61 9.13 -8.02
C SER A 47 11.56 10.24 -6.97
N LEU A 48 12.67 10.94 -6.72
CA LEU A 48 12.73 11.96 -5.67
C LEU A 48 11.88 13.19 -6.01
N PHE A 49 11.69 13.46 -7.29
CA PHE A 49 10.73 14.45 -7.77
C PHE A 49 9.30 13.96 -7.57
N LEU A 50 9.00 12.73 -7.99
CA LEU A 50 7.65 12.14 -7.88
C LEU A 50 7.16 12.03 -6.43
N GLU A 51 8.04 11.73 -5.47
CA GLU A 51 7.73 11.66 -4.04
C GLU A 51 7.20 12.99 -3.46
N LYS A 52 7.47 14.12 -4.14
CA LYS A 52 6.99 15.45 -3.74
C LYS A 52 5.58 15.74 -4.25
N LEU A 53 5.04 14.92 -5.17
CA LEU A 53 3.69 15.10 -5.70
C LEU A 53 2.68 14.61 -4.65
N PRO A 54 1.89 15.52 -4.04
CA PRO A 54 1.12 15.20 -2.86
C PRO A 54 0.04 14.15 -3.12
N TYR A 55 -0.65 14.20 -4.25
CA TYR A 55 -1.74 13.26 -4.54
C TYR A 55 -1.23 11.89 -4.98
N LEU A 56 -0.16 11.82 -5.77
CA LEU A 56 0.54 10.58 -6.10
C LEU A 56 1.04 9.89 -4.82
N SER A 57 1.72 10.62 -3.94
CA SER A 57 2.19 10.11 -2.65
C SER A 57 1.03 9.59 -1.79
N ALA A 58 -0.09 10.31 -1.77
CA ALA A 58 -1.29 9.89 -1.07
C ALA A 58 -1.92 8.60 -1.65
N CYS A 59 -1.96 8.46 -2.98
CA CYS A 59 -2.46 7.26 -3.65
C CYS A 59 -1.57 6.04 -3.35
N ILE A 60 -0.26 6.21 -3.41
CA ILE A 60 0.71 5.14 -3.10
C ILE A 60 0.62 4.75 -1.63
N GLN A 61 0.55 5.72 -0.72
CA GLN A 61 0.44 5.42 0.71
C GLN A 61 -0.85 4.67 1.05
N GLU A 62 -1.98 5.05 0.44
CA GLU A 62 -3.24 4.32 0.61
C GLU A 62 -3.20 2.92 -0.04
N GLY A 63 -2.55 2.79 -1.19
CA GLY A 63 -2.34 1.52 -1.88
C GLY A 63 -1.49 0.55 -1.06
N ILE A 64 -0.41 1.03 -0.44
CA ILE A 64 0.40 0.25 0.49
C ILE A 64 -0.43 -0.16 1.72
N ARG A 65 -1.28 0.74 2.24
CA ARG A 65 -2.15 0.42 3.38
C ARG A 65 -3.09 -0.75 3.06
N LEU A 66 -3.74 -0.73 1.90
CA LEU A 66 -4.70 -1.76 1.49
C LEU A 66 -4.07 -3.03 0.90
N SER A 67 -2.80 -2.97 0.48
CA SER A 67 -2.05 -4.16 0.09
C SER A 67 -1.38 -4.85 1.29
N TYR A 68 -1.31 -4.20 2.45
CA TYR A 68 -0.79 -4.69 3.74
C TYR A 68 0.70 -5.05 3.80
N GLY A 69 1.35 -5.32 2.66
CA GLY A 69 2.70 -5.86 2.59
C GLY A 69 2.74 -7.34 2.97
N VAL A 70 2.51 -7.65 4.25
CA VAL A 70 2.49 -9.02 4.79
C VAL A 70 1.17 -9.25 5.54
N SER A 71 0.45 -10.31 5.20
CA SER A 71 -0.81 -10.69 5.86
C SER A 71 -0.58 -11.48 7.15
N SER A 72 0.48 -12.28 7.17
CA SER A 72 0.84 -13.08 8.33
C SER A 72 1.36 -12.26 9.51
N ARG A 73 1.29 -12.87 10.68
CA ARG A 73 1.80 -12.29 11.94
C ARG A 73 3.32 -12.26 11.91
N ASN A 74 3.89 -11.14 12.38
CA ASN A 74 5.33 -10.94 12.55
C ASN A 74 5.73 -11.09 14.03
N PRO A 75 5.88 -12.32 14.56
CA PRO A 75 6.18 -12.51 15.96
C PRO A 75 7.55 -11.98 16.35
N ARG A 76 7.64 -11.53 17.60
CA ARG A 76 8.88 -11.28 18.33
C ARG A 76 8.85 -12.15 19.58
N ILE A 77 9.98 -12.79 19.87
CA ILE A 77 10.14 -13.67 21.02
C ILE A 77 11.29 -13.10 21.84
N SER A 78 11.05 -12.88 23.13
CA SER A 78 12.12 -12.66 24.10
C SER A 78 12.48 -14.03 24.69
N PRO A 79 13.58 -14.67 24.25
CA PRO A 79 13.83 -16.08 24.59
C PRO A 79 14.10 -16.28 26.08
N ASP A 80 14.89 -15.38 26.69
CA ASP A 80 15.46 -15.62 28.03
C ASP A 80 14.90 -14.70 29.11
N LYS A 81 14.13 -13.67 28.73
CA LYS A 81 13.65 -12.64 29.67
C LYS A 81 12.14 -12.46 29.55
N PRO A 82 11.41 -12.39 30.68
CA PRO A 82 10.01 -12.03 30.64
C PRO A 82 9.85 -10.58 30.12
N THR A 83 8.78 -10.34 29.37
CA THR A 83 8.43 -9.01 28.86
C THR A 83 7.36 -8.38 29.74
N LYS A 84 7.65 -7.25 30.39
CA LYS A 84 6.64 -6.49 31.13
C LYS A 84 5.89 -5.55 30.20
N TYR A 85 4.56 -5.65 30.17
CA TYR A 85 3.68 -4.74 29.43
C TYR A 85 2.59 -4.23 30.37
N ARG A 86 2.70 -2.96 30.79
CA ARG A 86 1.85 -2.38 31.85
C ARG A 86 1.89 -3.27 33.10
N ASP A 87 0.73 -3.75 33.55
CA ASP A 87 0.59 -4.62 34.72
C ASP A 87 0.77 -6.11 34.39
N PHE A 88 0.95 -6.46 33.11
CA PHE A 88 1.15 -7.83 32.67
C PHE A 88 2.62 -8.20 32.59
N VAL A 89 2.94 -9.44 32.97
CA VAL A 89 4.25 -10.08 32.77
C VAL A 89 4.06 -11.22 31.78
N ILE A 90 4.61 -11.06 30.59
CA ILE A 90 4.59 -12.07 29.53
C ILE A 90 5.82 -12.98 29.73
N PRO A 91 5.65 -14.29 29.94
CA PRO A 91 6.77 -15.21 30.17
C PRO A 91 7.79 -15.21 29.03
N ALA A 92 9.05 -15.47 29.37
CA ALA A 92 10.10 -15.70 28.39
C ALA A 92 9.71 -16.85 27.43
N GLY A 93 10.14 -16.75 26.17
CA GLY A 93 9.80 -17.69 25.11
C GLY A 93 8.42 -17.50 24.48
N THR A 94 7.57 -16.62 25.02
CA THR A 94 6.23 -16.36 24.46
C THR A 94 6.32 -15.51 23.18
N PRO A 95 5.81 -15.96 22.02
CA PRO A 95 5.71 -15.14 20.82
C PRO A 95 4.65 -14.05 20.97
N VAL A 96 5.04 -12.80 20.74
CA VAL A 96 4.14 -11.64 20.73
C VAL A 96 4.14 -11.05 19.33
N SER A 97 2.96 -10.83 18.75
CA SER A 97 2.81 -10.25 17.41
C SER A 97 1.62 -9.31 17.35
N MET A 98 1.67 -8.43 16.35
CA MET A 98 0.51 -7.72 15.81
C MET A 98 0.10 -8.31 14.46
N THR A 99 -1.12 -8.03 14.04
CA THR A 99 -1.62 -8.26 12.67
C THR A 99 -1.68 -6.92 11.96
N ILE A 100 -1.01 -6.77 10.81
CA ILE A 100 -1.01 -5.50 10.07
C ILE A 100 -2.42 -5.17 9.57
N ILE A 101 -3.13 -6.17 9.05
CA ILE A 101 -4.50 -6.06 8.54
C ILE A 101 -5.44 -5.50 9.63
N ASP A 102 -5.38 -6.03 10.85
CA ASP A 102 -6.24 -5.57 11.96
C ASP A 102 -5.98 -4.09 12.29
N VAL A 103 -4.72 -3.63 12.25
CA VAL A 103 -4.39 -2.22 12.50
C VAL A 103 -4.85 -1.33 11.35
N HIS A 104 -4.65 -1.76 10.11
CA HIS A 104 -5.06 -1.01 8.91
C HIS A 104 -6.57 -0.98 8.71
N HIS A 105 -7.31 -1.88 9.35
CA HIS A 105 -8.77 -1.94 9.35
C HIS A 105 -9.46 -1.59 10.67
N ASP A 106 -8.72 -1.06 11.64
CA ASP A 106 -9.34 -0.48 12.83
C ASP A 106 -10.04 0.83 12.44
N GLU A 107 -11.37 0.83 12.45
CA GLU A 107 -12.18 2.00 12.04
C GLU A 107 -11.98 3.23 12.94
N ARG A 108 -11.43 3.05 14.16
CA ARG A 108 -11.04 4.17 15.05
C ARG A 108 -9.77 4.87 14.57
N ILE A 109 -8.96 4.17 13.79
CA ILE A 109 -7.71 4.68 13.19
C ILE A 109 -8.00 5.14 11.76
N TYR A 110 -8.66 4.30 10.97
CA TYR A 110 -8.95 4.51 9.56
C TYR A 110 -10.46 4.42 9.30
N PRO A 111 -11.23 5.51 9.47
CA PRO A 111 -12.64 5.51 9.11
C PRO A 111 -12.84 5.14 7.63
N ASN A 112 -13.85 4.31 7.37
CA ASN A 112 -14.08 3.65 6.09
C ASN A 112 -12.83 2.87 5.65
N SER A 113 -12.31 2.03 6.54
CA SER A 113 -10.97 1.45 6.39
C SER A 113 -10.80 0.59 5.14
N ARG A 114 -11.88 0.04 4.59
CA ARG A 114 -11.86 -0.78 3.37
C ARG A 114 -11.95 0.03 2.08
N SER A 115 -12.26 1.31 2.18
CA SER A 115 -12.33 2.21 1.03
C SER A 115 -10.93 2.77 0.72
N PHE A 116 -10.64 2.91 -0.58
CA PHE A 116 -9.43 3.59 -1.05
C PHE A 116 -9.66 5.11 -1.02
N ILE A 117 -9.10 5.77 0.00
CA ILE A 117 -9.28 7.21 0.23
C ILE A 117 -7.89 7.86 0.34
N PRO A 118 -7.27 8.28 -0.79
CA PRO A 118 -5.98 8.99 -0.77
C PRO A 118 -6.01 10.25 0.09
N GLU A 119 -7.14 10.96 0.13
CA GLU A 119 -7.32 12.21 0.86
C GLU A 119 -6.96 12.11 2.35
N ARG A 120 -7.00 10.90 2.95
CA ARG A 120 -6.60 10.71 4.36
C ARG A 120 -5.12 11.03 4.62
N TRP A 121 -4.30 11.05 3.58
CA TRP A 121 -2.86 11.27 3.64
C TRP A 121 -2.46 12.73 3.38
N LEU A 122 -3.42 13.59 3.01
CA LEU A 122 -3.19 14.99 2.67
C LEU A 122 -3.30 15.91 3.91
N GLU A 123 -2.64 17.07 3.81
CA GLU A 123 -2.75 18.28 4.66
C GLU A 123 -2.46 18.16 6.16
N ASN A 124 -2.74 17.03 6.83
CA ASN A 124 -2.23 16.62 8.15
C ASN A 124 -2.82 15.25 8.52
N PRO A 125 -2.23 14.11 8.12
CA PRO A 125 -2.87 12.81 8.27
C PRO A 125 -2.98 12.41 9.74
N LYS A 126 -4.20 12.46 10.29
CA LYS A 126 -4.52 12.20 11.69
C LYS A 126 -5.74 11.28 11.85
N THR A 127 -5.77 10.51 12.93
CA THR A 127 -6.95 9.79 13.42
C THR A 127 -8.01 10.77 13.91
N GLU A 128 -9.23 10.29 14.17
CA GLU A 128 -10.31 11.08 14.80
C GLU A 128 -9.87 11.72 16.15
N TYR A 129 -8.97 11.07 16.89
CA TYR A 129 -8.41 11.57 18.15
C TYR A 129 -7.17 12.47 18.00
N GLY A 130 -6.87 12.94 16.78
CA GLY A 130 -5.76 13.86 16.51
C GLY A 130 -4.34 13.25 16.52
N THR A 131 -4.21 11.93 16.67
CA THR A 131 -2.91 11.23 16.57
C THR A 131 -2.51 11.07 15.11
N SER A 132 -1.24 11.25 14.76
CA SER A 132 -0.78 11.07 13.38
C SER A 132 -1.03 9.65 12.85
N LEU A 133 -1.58 9.50 11.64
CA LEU A 133 -1.78 8.22 10.96
C LEU A 133 -0.45 7.51 10.66
N ASN A 134 0.65 8.26 10.50
CA ASN A 134 1.98 7.68 10.33
C ASN A 134 2.39 6.79 11.51
N ARG A 135 1.81 7.01 12.71
CA ARG A 135 2.00 6.12 13.85
C ARG A 135 1.47 4.71 13.58
N TYR A 136 0.33 4.61 12.89
CA TYR A 136 -0.41 3.38 12.66
C TYR A 136 -0.19 2.78 11.27
N PHE A 137 0.51 3.49 10.40
CA PHE A 137 1.01 2.94 9.14
C PHE A 137 2.14 1.94 9.42
N VAL A 138 1.86 0.66 9.27
CA VAL A 138 2.70 -0.46 9.74
C VAL A 138 2.93 -1.54 8.68
N ALA A 139 2.58 -1.30 7.42
CA ALA A 139 2.86 -2.20 6.29
C ALA A 139 4.34 -2.58 6.18
N PHE A 140 5.25 -1.64 6.47
CA PHE A 140 6.69 -1.88 6.48
C PHE A 140 7.23 -2.33 7.85
N GLY A 141 6.36 -2.60 8.82
CA GLY A 141 6.75 -2.80 10.22
C GLY A 141 7.39 -1.55 10.84
N LYS A 142 7.88 -1.67 12.08
CA LYS A 142 8.55 -0.58 12.82
C LYS A 142 9.69 -1.08 13.70
N GLY A 143 10.57 -0.15 14.10
CA GLY A 143 11.72 -0.42 14.95
C GLY A 143 12.88 -1.07 14.21
N ALA A 144 13.79 -1.71 14.94
CA ALA A 144 15.05 -2.26 14.40
C ALA A 144 14.89 -3.38 13.35
N ARG A 145 13.66 -3.87 13.13
CA ARG A 145 13.33 -4.92 12.16
C ARG A 145 12.24 -4.46 11.19
N SER A 146 12.14 -3.15 10.95
CA SER A 146 11.34 -2.61 9.85
C SER A 146 11.89 -3.08 8.50
N CYS A 147 11.08 -2.97 7.46
CA CYS A 147 11.42 -3.34 6.10
C CYS A 147 12.72 -2.64 5.67
N LEU A 148 13.72 -3.43 5.29
CA LEU A 148 14.99 -2.91 4.77
C LEU A 148 14.82 -2.32 3.37
N GLY A 149 13.83 -2.80 2.61
CA GLY A 149 13.56 -2.41 1.23
C GLY A 149 12.63 -1.23 1.05
N ILE A 150 12.26 -0.50 2.11
CA ILE A 150 11.24 0.57 2.04
C ILE A 150 11.54 1.62 0.96
N ASN A 151 12.80 2.05 0.85
CA ASN A 151 13.20 3.06 -0.14
C ASN A 151 13.16 2.51 -1.57
N LEU A 152 13.53 1.25 -1.77
CA LEU A 152 13.45 0.61 -3.08
C LEU A 152 11.98 0.42 -3.50
N ALA A 153 11.14 -0.06 -2.58
CA ALA A 153 9.71 -0.24 -2.81
C ALA A 153 9.03 1.09 -3.16
N HIS A 154 9.32 2.17 -2.43
CA HIS A 154 8.84 3.49 -2.80
C HIS A 154 9.31 3.88 -4.20
N GLY A 155 10.61 3.77 -4.50
CA GLY A 155 11.14 4.09 -5.82
C GLY A 155 10.41 3.35 -6.96
N GLU A 156 10.21 2.04 -6.82
CA GLU A 156 9.47 1.22 -7.77
C GLU A 156 8.01 1.66 -7.89
N LEU A 157 7.31 1.89 -6.77
CA LEU A 157 5.91 2.30 -6.75
C LEU A 157 5.69 3.67 -7.38
N PHE A 158 6.52 4.65 -7.04
CA PHE A 158 6.43 6.02 -7.59
C PHE A 158 6.67 6.00 -9.09
N LEU A 159 7.77 5.40 -9.54
CA LEU A 159 8.10 5.34 -10.96
C LEU A 159 7.05 4.59 -11.76
N ALA A 160 6.60 3.42 -11.29
CA ALA A 160 5.64 2.60 -12.02
C ALA A 160 4.26 3.24 -12.09
N ILE A 161 3.69 3.70 -10.96
CA ILE A 161 2.36 4.32 -10.95
C ILE A 161 2.36 5.62 -11.76
N ALA A 162 3.36 6.49 -11.58
CA ALA A 162 3.45 7.72 -12.35
C ALA A 162 3.57 7.44 -13.85
N SER A 163 4.51 6.58 -14.28
CA SER A 163 4.73 6.28 -15.70
C SER A 163 3.50 5.65 -16.35
N VAL A 164 2.90 4.66 -15.68
CA VAL A 164 1.77 3.90 -16.23
C VAL A 164 0.53 4.78 -16.34
N PHE A 165 0.16 5.51 -15.28
CA PHE A 165 -1.07 6.29 -15.28
C PHE A 165 -0.94 7.66 -15.95
N ARG A 166 0.29 8.18 -16.14
CA ARG A 166 0.54 9.34 -16.99
C ARG A 166 0.38 9.02 -18.47
N ARG A 167 0.73 7.79 -18.89
CA ARG A 167 0.82 7.40 -20.30
C ARG A 167 -0.38 6.60 -20.81
N PHE A 168 -0.94 5.69 -20.01
CA PHE A 168 -1.93 4.73 -20.48
C PHE A 168 -3.26 4.93 -19.78
N THR A 169 -4.36 4.80 -20.51
CA THR A 169 -5.72 4.71 -19.95
C THR A 169 -6.18 3.26 -19.96
N PHE A 170 -6.83 2.85 -18.88
CA PHE A 170 -7.23 1.47 -18.66
C PHE A 170 -8.72 1.36 -18.35
N GLU A 171 -9.29 0.22 -18.74
CA GLU A 171 -10.57 -0.28 -18.26
C GLU A 171 -10.37 -1.68 -17.68
N LEU A 172 -11.10 -2.02 -16.61
CA LEU A 172 -11.09 -3.37 -16.05
C LEU A 172 -11.62 -4.37 -17.08
N TYR A 173 -10.96 -5.52 -17.19
CA TYR A 173 -11.38 -6.61 -18.07
C TYR A 173 -11.57 -7.88 -17.26
N GLU A 174 -12.82 -8.35 -17.16
CA GLU A 174 -13.16 -9.58 -16.43
C GLU A 174 -12.49 -9.67 -15.04
N THR A 175 -12.37 -8.53 -14.37
CA THR A 175 -11.72 -8.39 -13.06
C THR A 175 -12.66 -7.62 -12.15
N ASP A 176 -12.83 -8.09 -10.92
CA ASP A 176 -13.57 -7.39 -9.88
C ASP A 176 -12.78 -7.35 -8.56
N PHE A 177 -13.37 -6.79 -7.51
CA PHE A 177 -12.69 -6.62 -6.22
C PHE A 177 -12.25 -7.95 -5.59
N SER A 178 -12.91 -9.07 -5.91
CA SER A 178 -12.54 -10.39 -5.40
C SER A 178 -11.18 -10.88 -5.91
N ASP A 179 -10.69 -10.33 -7.03
CA ASP A 179 -9.39 -10.68 -7.62
C ASP A 179 -8.21 -10.00 -6.91
N ILE A 180 -8.48 -8.95 -6.12
CA ILE A 180 -7.47 -8.25 -5.30
C ILE A 180 -7.76 -8.29 -3.79
N LYS A 181 -8.86 -8.94 -3.39
CA LYS A 181 -9.26 -9.03 -1.98
C LYS A 181 -8.52 -10.17 -1.30
N LEU A 182 -7.90 -9.91 -0.16
CA LEU A 182 -7.34 -10.93 0.71
C LEU A 182 -8.37 -12.02 1.04
N LYS A 183 -8.10 -13.24 0.57
CA LYS A 183 -8.89 -14.45 0.86
C LYS A 183 -8.04 -15.52 1.56
N HIS A 184 -6.75 -15.57 1.26
CA HIS A 184 -5.81 -16.53 1.83
C HIS A 184 -4.56 -15.83 2.36
N ASP A 185 -4.03 -16.33 3.49
CA ASP A 185 -2.78 -15.89 4.08
C ASP A 185 -1.70 -16.95 3.83
N PHE A 186 -0.85 -16.71 2.83
CA PHE A 186 0.30 -17.56 2.51
C PHE A 186 1.60 -16.81 2.82
N PHE A 187 1.68 -16.22 4.00
CA PHE A 187 2.64 -15.17 4.37
C PHE A 187 2.31 -13.82 3.73
N LEU A 188 2.11 -13.81 2.41
CA LEU A 188 1.61 -12.68 1.64
C LEU A 188 0.10 -12.78 1.40
N PRO A 189 -0.60 -11.64 1.31
CA PRO A 189 -2.01 -11.62 0.99
C PRO A 189 -2.25 -12.20 -0.39
N SER A 190 -3.19 -13.14 -0.49
CA SER A 190 -3.56 -13.79 -1.76
C SER A 190 -5.08 -13.76 -1.97
N PRO A 191 -5.54 -13.56 -3.22
CA PRO A 191 -6.96 -13.56 -3.54
C PRO A 191 -7.55 -14.98 -3.56
N LYS A 192 -8.77 -15.12 -4.09
CA LYS A 192 -9.36 -16.43 -4.43
C LYS A 192 -8.40 -17.21 -5.36
N LEU A 193 -8.36 -18.54 -5.23
CA LEU A 193 -7.37 -19.38 -5.92
C LEU A 193 -7.58 -19.47 -7.44
N ASP A 194 -8.80 -19.19 -7.90
CA ASP A 194 -9.22 -19.11 -9.29
C ASP A 194 -9.10 -17.68 -9.87
N SER A 195 -8.47 -16.74 -9.14
CA SER A 195 -8.18 -15.40 -9.64
C SER A 195 -7.13 -15.47 -10.75
N GLU A 196 -7.39 -14.78 -11.86
CA GLU A 196 -6.39 -14.52 -12.91
C GLU A 196 -5.61 -13.22 -12.66
N GLY A 197 -5.81 -12.60 -11.49
CA GLY A 197 -5.22 -11.32 -11.11
C GLY A 197 -5.93 -10.12 -11.76
N LEU A 198 -5.28 -8.95 -11.68
CA LEU A 198 -5.78 -7.74 -12.31
C LEU A 198 -5.59 -7.80 -13.82
N ARG A 199 -6.69 -7.91 -14.56
CA ARG A 199 -6.71 -7.85 -16.02
C ARG A 199 -7.37 -6.55 -16.49
N VAL A 200 -6.74 -5.89 -17.45
CA VAL A 200 -7.13 -4.57 -17.93
C VAL A 200 -6.99 -4.48 -19.44
N LYS A 201 -7.82 -3.65 -20.08
CA LYS A 201 -7.67 -3.22 -21.47
C LYS A 201 -7.03 -1.85 -21.51
N VAL A 202 -6.05 -1.66 -22.38
CA VAL A 202 -5.53 -0.32 -22.72
C VAL A 202 -6.51 0.32 -23.70
N THR A 203 -7.11 1.44 -23.32
CA THR A 203 -8.09 2.16 -24.15
C THR A 203 -7.49 3.37 -24.85
N SER A 204 -6.43 3.96 -24.29
CA SER A 204 -5.66 5.00 -24.96
C SER A 204 -4.22 5.06 -24.47
N VAL A 205 -3.36 5.65 -25.30
CA VAL A 205 -1.94 5.90 -25.01
C VAL A 205 -1.68 7.36 -25.32
N ALA A 206 -1.14 8.10 -24.35
CA ALA A 206 -0.61 9.43 -24.56
C ALA A 206 0.78 9.31 -25.20
N GLU A 207 1.00 10.09 -26.27
CA GLU A 207 2.29 10.22 -26.95
C GLU A 207 3.22 11.19 -26.20
#